data_AF-A0A0N8PQ24-F1
#
_entry.id   AF-A0A0N8PQ24-F1
#
_cell.length_a   1.000
_cell.length_b   1.000
_cell.length_c   1.000
_cell.angle_alpha   90.00
_cell.angle_beta   90.00
_cell.angle_gamma   90.00
#
_symmetry.space_group_name_H-M   'P 1'
#
loop_
_entity.id
_entity.type
_entity.pdbx_description
1 polymer ?
#
loop_
_entity_poly.entity_id
_entity_poly.type
_entity_poly.pdbx_seq_one_letter_code
_entity_poly.pdbx_strand_id
1 'polypeptide(L)'
;MMAPHGVFDGLIGLAGLVHVSAAMPHNFIAFECPIARPAWMADLVTGLPDPLVKDGFIEVWDAPGLGVDLNEEATRPYLAEDDADFFA
;
A
#
# COMPACT_ATOMS: atom_id res chain seq x y z
N MET A 1 -18.24 8.52 -11.13
CA MET A 1 -17.83 7.18 -10.64
C MET A 1 -16.37 6.95 -11.02
N MET A 2 -15.61 6.22 -10.22
CA MET A 2 -14.17 5.98 -10.36
C MET A 2 -13.83 4.51 -10.11
N ALA A 3 -12.85 4.02 -10.86
CA ALA A 3 -12.20 2.74 -10.61
C ALA A 3 -10.67 2.94 -10.74
N PRO A 4 -9.98 3.30 -9.64
CA PRO A 4 -8.56 3.58 -9.67
C PRO A 4 -7.73 2.38 -10.17
N HIS A 5 -6.74 2.68 -11.02
CA HIS A 5 -5.67 1.76 -11.39
C HIS A 5 -4.69 1.59 -10.23
N GLY A 6 -4.07 0.41 -10.09
CA GLY A 6 -3.22 0.08 -8.94
C GLY A 6 -2.00 -0.80 -9.23
N VAL A 7 -1.78 -1.28 -10.47
CA VAL A 7 -0.73 -2.29 -10.77
C VAL A 7 0.72 -1.85 -10.44
N PHE A 8 0.98 -0.56 -10.26
CA PHE A 8 2.32 -0.01 -9.98
C PHE A 8 2.41 0.84 -8.72
N ASP A 9 1.34 0.84 -7.92
CA ASP A 9 1.22 1.71 -6.74
C ASP A 9 2.08 1.23 -5.57
N GLY A 10 2.49 -0.04 -5.59
CA GLY A 10 3.14 -0.69 -4.46
C GLY A 10 2.24 -0.71 -3.21
N LEU A 11 2.83 -1.02 -2.06
CA LEU A 11 2.07 -1.13 -0.80
C LEU A 11 1.70 0.24 -0.20
N ILE A 12 2.52 1.27 -0.43
CA ILE A 12 2.22 2.63 0.00
C ILE A 12 1.08 3.21 -0.84
N GLY A 13 1.13 3.04 -2.17
CA GLY A 13 0.06 3.50 -3.04
C GLY A 13 -1.25 2.73 -2.79
N LEU A 14 -1.20 1.43 -2.46
CA LEU A 14 -2.37 0.68 -1.98
C LEU A 14 -3.06 1.35 -0.80
N ALA A 15 -2.30 1.78 0.22
CA ALA A 15 -2.86 2.51 1.36
C ALA A 15 -3.57 3.79 0.88
N GLY A 16 -2.98 4.52 -0.06
CA GLY A 16 -3.60 5.66 -0.71
C GLY A 16 -4.91 5.31 -1.43
N LEU A 17 -4.93 4.21 -2.19
CA LEU A 17 -6.11 3.70 -2.91
C LEU A 17 -7.26 3.36 -1.95
N VAL A 18 -6.96 2.72 -0.83
CA VAL A 18 -7.95 2.40 0.22
C VAL A 18 -8.57 3.69 0.76
N HIS A 19 -7.74 4.67 1.16
CA HIS A 19 -8.23 5.92 1.75
C HIS A 19 -9.02 6.78 0.77
N VAL A 20 -8.56 6.96 -0.47
CA VAL A 20 -9.28 7.77 -1.48
C VAL A 20 -10.61 7.12 -1.88
N SER A 21 -10.66 5.78 -1.91
CA SER A 21 -11.88 5.02 -2.21
C SER A 21 -12.87 5.07 -1.06
N ALA A 22 -12.40 4.95 0.18
CA ALA A 22 -13.22 5.08 1.38
C ALA A 22 -13.81 6.50 1.56
N ALA A 23 -13.06 7.54 1.17
CA ALA A 23 -13.51 8.93 1.25
C ALA A 23 -14.60 9.29 0.23
N MET A 24 -14.77 8.50 -0.84
CA MET A 24 -15.72 8.78 -1.93
C MET A 24 -16.64 7.59 -2.24
N PRO A 25 -17.41 7.08 -1.26
CA PRO A 25 -18.14 5.80 -1.38
C PRO A 25 -19.21 5.81 -2.48
N HIS A 26 -19.84 6.96 -2.72
CA HIS A 26 -20.84 7.10 -3.80
C HIS A 26 -20.23 7.09 -5.20
N ASN A 27 -18.93 7.34 -5.31
CA ASN A 27 -18.22 7.38 -6.58
C ASN A 27 -17.38 6.13 -6.79
N PHE A 28 -17.14 5.33 -5.76
CA PHE A 28 -16.31 4.13 -5.82
C PHE A 28 -17.04 2.96 -6.51
N ILE A 29 -16.36 2.33 -7.47
CA ILE A 29 -16.82 1.08 -8.11
C ILE A 29 -16.02 -0.11 -7.57
N ALA A 30 -14.70 -0.05 -7.78
CA ALA A 30 -13.67 -1.00 -7.36
C ALA A 30 -12.31 -0.33 -7.58
N PHE A 31 -11.21 -0.86 -7.06
CA PHE A 31 -9.86 -0.51 -7.53
C PHE A 31 -9.10 -1.78 -7.89
N GLU A 32 -8.09 -1.64 -8.74
CA GLU A 32 -7.16 -2.73 -9.02
C GLU A 32 -6.27 -2.98 -7.80
N CYS A 33 -6.39 -4.15 -7.18
CA CYS A 33 -5.58 -4.48 -6.00
C CYS A 33 -4.15 -4.85 -6.44
N PRO A 34 -3.12 -4.07 -6.07
CA PRO A 34 -1.74 -4.49 -6.28
C PRO A 34 -1.45 -5.75 -5.48
N ILE A 35 -0.53 -6.55 -6.00
CA ILE A 35 -0.03 -7.75 -5.32
C ILE A 35 1.43 -7.47 -4.98
N ALA A 36 1.84 -7.75 -3.74
CA ALA A 36 3.24 -7.74 -3.34
C ALA A 36 4.02 -8.79 -4.14
N ARG A 37 4.62 -8.38 -5.25
CA ARG A 37 5.46 -9.23 -6.09
C ARG A 37 6.65 -8.44 -6.62
N PRO A 38 7.88 -8.95 -6.42
CA PRO A 38 8.27 -10.20 -5.74
C PRO A 38 7.98 -10.23 -4.22
N ALA A 39 8.05 -11.42 -3.59
CA ALA A 39 7.54 -11.67 -2.23
C ALA A 39 8.11 -10.74 -1.14
N TRP A 40 9.37 -10.31 -1.28
CA TRP A 40 10.02 -9.38 -0.36
C TRP A 40 9.32 -8.02 -0.27
N MET A 41 8.51 -7.65 -1.28
CA MET A 41 7.75 -6.41 -1.22
C MET A 41 6.76 -6.38 -0.07
N ALA A 42 6.26 -7.54 0.38
CA ALA A 42 5.35 -7.66 1.52
C ALA A 42 5.97 -7.14 2.83
N ASP A 43 7.30 -7.22 2.94
CA ASP A 43 8.03 -6.85 4.14
C ASP A 43 8.43 -5.36 4.16
N LEU A 44 8.24 -4.63 3.05
CA LEU A 44 8.63 -3.23 2.91
C LEU A 44 7.80 -2.27 3.77
N VAL A 45 6.59 -2.65 4.16
CA VAL A 45 5.72 -1.82 5.00
C VAL A 45 5.19 -2.59 6.19
N THR A 46 4.92 -1.88 7.27
CA THR A 46 4.21 -2.41 8.44
C THR A 46 2.84 -1.72 8.57
N GLY A 47 1.95 -2.30 9.38
CA GLY A 47 0.63 -1.71 9.69
C GLY A 47 -0.50 -2.11 8.75
N LEU A 48 -0.22 -2.80 7.64
CA LEU A 48 -1.26 -3.38 6.79
C LEU A 48 -2.08 -4.45 7.56
N PRO A 49 -3.39 -4.54 7.30
CA PRO A 49 -4.22 -5.60 7.88
C PRO A 49 -3.81 -6.97 7.35
N ASP A 50 -3.99 -8.00 8.19
CA ASP A 50 -3.77 -9.41 7.84
C ASP A 50 -5.02 -10.24 8.22
N PRO A 51 -5.73 -10.85 7.25
CA PRO A 51 -5.46 -10.82 5.81
C PRO A 51 -5.80 -9.47 5.17
N LEU A 52 -4.98 -9.04 4.19
CA LEU A 52 -5.19 -7.78 3.47
C LEU A 52 -6.51 -7.77 2.68
N VAL A 53 -6.81 -8.87 1.99
CA VAL A 53 -8.04 -9.04 1.21
C VAL A 53 -8.85 -10.17 1.81
N LYS A 54 -10.09 -9.86 2.19
CA LYS A 54 -11.08 -10.82 2.68
C LYS A 54 -12.35 -10.70 1.86
N ASP A 55 -12.78 -11.80 1.24
CA ASP A 55 -14.00 -11.87 0.42
C ASP A 55 -14.06 -10.82 -0.72
N GLY A 56 -12.90 -10.41 -1.23
CA GLY A 56 -12.78 -9.39 -2.27
C GLY A 56 -12.77 -7.94 -1.77
N PHE A 57 -12.71 -7.72 -0.46
CA PHE A 57 -12.68 -6.40 0.17
C PHE A 57 -11.42 -6.22 1.02
N ILE A 58 -10.99 -4.97 1.17
CA ILE A 58 -9.95 -4.55 2.12
C ILE A 58 -10.63 -3.76 3.24
N GLU A 59 -10.29 -4.09 4.48
CA GLU A 59 -10.73 -3.32 5.65
C GLU A 59 -10.00 -1.98 5.69
N VAL A 60 -10.76 -0.89 5.86
CA VAL A 60 -10.17 0.44 6.08
C VAL A 60 -9.72 0.52 7.53
N TRP A 61 -8.43 0.76 7.78
CA TRP A 61 -7.86 0.82 9.12
C TRP A 61 -7.84 2.25 9.69
N ASP A 62 -7.81 2.33 11.03
CA ASP A 62 -7.91 3.60 11.78
C ASP A 62 -6.55 4.22 12.18
N ALA A 63 -5.43 3.59 11.82
CA ALA A 63 -4.11 4.14 12.10
C ALA A 63 -3.91 5.48 11.36
N PRO A 64 -3.22 6.47 11.98
CA PRO A 64 -3.13 7.82 11.45
C PRO A 64 -2.34 7.91 10.12
N GLY A 65 -2.66 8.94 9.32
CA GLY A 65 -2.00 9.16 8.03
C GLY A 65 -2.43 8.12 7.00
N LEU A 66 -1.47 7.51 6.30
CA LEU A 66 -1.75 6.33 5.47
C LEU A 66 -1.98 5.08 6.33
N GLY A 67 -1.64 5.11 7.63
CA GLY A 67 -1.74 4.01 8.57
C GLY A 67 -0.83 2.81 8.27
N VAL A 68 0.22 3.06 7.48
CA VAL A 68 1.33 2.14 7.23
C VAL A 68 2.64 2.90 7.40
N ASP A 69 3.69 2.19 7.84
CA ASP A 69 5.04 2.74 7.95
C ASP A 69 5.99 1.99 7.02
N LEU A 70 7.03 2.68 6.52
CA LEU A 70 8.08 2.05 5.72
C LEU A 70 9.04 1.30 6.66
N ASN A 71 9.28 0.02 6.37
CA ASN A 71 10.24 -0.80 7.09
C ASN A 71 11.65 -0.54 6.54
N GLU A 72 12.41 0.30 7.24
CA GLU A 72 13.77 0.68 6.86
C GLU A 72 14.70 -0.52 6.67
N GLU A 73 14.67 -1.49 7.58
CA GLU A 73 15.55 -2.67 7.52
C GLU A 73 15.27 -3.51 6.28
N ALA A 74 13.99 -3.73 5.95
CA ALA A 74 13.59 -4.47 4.76
C ALA A 74 13.78 -3.66 3.47
N THR A 75 13.73 -2.33 3.53
CA THR A 75 13.83 -1.46 2.34
C THR A 75 15.26 -1.17 1.93
N ARG A 76 16.17 -0.99 2.90
CA ARG A 76 17.56 -0.60 2.67
C ARG A 76 18.31 -1.46 1.64
N PRO A 77 18.13 -2.81 1.55
CA PRO A 77 18.78 -3.63 0.53
C PRO A 77 18.34 -3.36 -0.92
N TYR A 78 17.22 -2.65 -1.12
CA TYR A 78 16.61 -2.41 -2.43
C TYR A 78 16.76 -0.96 -2.92
N LEU A 79 17.51 -0.13 -2.18
CA LEU A 79 17.84 1.23 -2.63
C LEU A 79 18.73 1.18 -3.87
N ALA A 80 18.51 2.13 -4.77
CA ALA A 80 19.47 2.40 -5.83
C ALA A 80 20.78 2.93 -5.22
N GLU A 81 21.91 2.74 -5.91
CA GLU A 81 23.20 3.25 -5.45
C GLU A 81 23.16 4.77 -5.22
N ASP A 82 22.42 5.50 -6.07
CA ASP A 82 22.23 6.95 -5.98
C ASP A 82 21.36 7.37 -4.78
N ASP A 83 20.62 6.44 -4.15
CA ASP A 83 19.72 6.67 -3.02
C ASP A 83 20.27 6.09 -1.70
N ALA A 84 21.57 5.77 -1.63
CA ALA A 84 22.16 5.09 -0.48
C ALA A 84 22.05 5.87 0.85
N ASP A 85 21.83 7.18 0.78
CA ASP A 85 21.66 8.08 1.93
C ASP A 85 20.19 8.37 2.28
N PHE A 86 19.21 7.72 1.63
CA PHE A 86 17.78 7.95 1.88
C PHE A 86 17.38 7.81 3.36
N PHE A 87 18.05 6.91 4.09
CA PHE A 87 17.85 6.66 5.52
C PHE A 87 19.04 7.09 6.39
N ALA A 88 19.91 7.99 5.91
CA ALA A 88 21.10 8.46 6.65
C ALA A 88 20.77 9.50 7.73
#